data_AF-A0A7C1HWS2-F1
#
_entry.id   AF-A0A7C1HWS2-F1
#
_cell.length_a   1.000
_cell.length_b   1.000
_cell.length_c   1.000
_cell.angle_alpha   90.00
_cell.angle_beta   90.00
_cell.angle_gamma   90.00
#
_symmetry.space_group_name_H-M   'P 1'
#
loop_
_entity.id
_entity.type
_entity.pdbx_description
1 polymer ?
#
loop_
_entity_poly.entity_id
_entity_poly.type
_entity_poly.pdbx_seq_one_letter_code
_entity_poly.pdbx_strand_id
1 'polypeptide(L)'
;MYMLMRIFMVVSISRGGFIYIAESVRRDGSVKLYVGMTARPVGERVAEHLKEVETQNRRTWCGQGTAFRLLGFKWFEDRHRMEREVKKWPTCKKREIAYKWSLERARKK
;
A
#
# COMPACT_ATOMS: atom_id res chain seq x y z
N MET A 1 39.21 -26.26 -13.26
CA MET A 1 37.90 -25.74 -13.72
C MET A 1 37.20 -25.14 -12.50
N TYR A 2 37.33 -23.83 -12.27
CA TYR A 2 36.80 -23.16 -11.07
C TYR A 2 35.52 -22.39 -11.43
N MET A 3 34.41 -22.79 -10.82
CA MET A 3 33.10 -22.19 -11.03
C MET A 3 32.98 -20.94 -10.15
N LEU A 4 33.07 -19.76 -10.76
CA LEU A 4 32.85 -18.48 -10.10
C LEU A 4 31.35 -18.34 -9.75
N MET A 5 31.01 -18.50 -8.48
CA MET A 5 29.71 -18.14 -7.94
C MET A 5 29.62 -16.61 -7.85
N ARG A 6 28.97 -15.98 -8.83
CA ARG A 6 28.61 -14.56 -8.78
C ARG A 6 27.47 -14.35 -7.79
N ILE A 7 27.79 -13.87 -6.59
CA ILE A 7 26.80 -13.33 -5.65
C ILE A 7 26.37 -11.97 -6.19
N PHE A 8 25.22 -11.91 -6.86
CA PHE A 8 24.56 -10.64 -7.15
C PHE A 8 23.94 -10.12 -5.85
N MET A 9 24.69 -9.28 -5.14
CA MET A 9 24.12 -8.48 -4.06
C MET A 9 23.20 -7.44 -4.72
N VAL A 10 21.89 -7.72 -4.71
CA VAL A 10 20.87 -6.74 -5.12
C VAL A 10 20.87 -5.63 -4.07
N VAL A 11 21.72 -4.63 -4.27
CA VAL A 11 21.64 -3.36 -3.55
C VAL A 11 20.31 -2.74 -3.93
N SER A 12 19.29 -2.98 -3.11
CA SER A 12 18.00 -2.32 -3.26
C SER A 12 18.24 -0.86 -2.91
N ILE A 13 18.41 -0.01 -3.93
CA ILE A 13 18.47 1.44 -3.75
C ILE A 13 17.19 1.84 -3.01
N SER A 14 17.34 2.25 -1.75
CA SER A 14 16.25 2.64 -0.86
C SER A 14 15.55 3.87 -1.46
N ARG A 15 14.44 3.65 -2.16
CA ARG A 15 13.65 4.74 -2.72
C ARG A 15 12.55 5.08 -1.73
N GLY A 16 12.70 6.24 -1.10
CA GLY A 16 11.68 6.79 -0.20
C GLY A 16 10.30 6.86 -0.86
N GLY A 17 9.27 6.79 -0.04
CA GLY A 17 7.91 6.88 -0.52
C GLY A 17 6.87 6.70 0.57
N PHE A 18 5.62 6.82 0.18
CA PHE A 18 4.50 6.59 1.07
C PHE A 18 4.11 5.13 1.09
N ILE A 19 3.84 4.63 2.29
CA ILE A 19 3.05 3.42 2.51
C ILE A 19 1.66 3.84 2.91
N TYR A 20 0.65 3.21 2.33
CA TYR A 20 -0.74 3.48 2.63
C TYR A 20 -1.53 2.20 2.84
N ILE A 21 -2.53 2.32 3.72
CA ILE A 21 -3.46 1.25 4.06
C ILE A 21 -4.85 1.74 3.66
N ALA A 22 -5.59 0.88 2.97
CA ALA A 22 -6.93 1.16 2.50
C ALA A 22 -7.85 -0.05 2.70
N GLU A 23 -9.14 0.18 2.66
CA GLU A 23 -10.16 -0.86 2.60
C GLU A 23 -10.74 -0.93 1.20
N SER A 24 -10.93 -2.15 0.71
CA SER A 24 -11.71 -2.43 -0.49
C SER A 24 -12.89 -3.30 -0.13
N VAL A 25 -14.09 -2.86 -0.48
CA VAL A 25 -15.32 -3.66 -0.37
C VAL A 25 -15.42 -4.51 -1.63
N ARG A 26 -15.64 -5.80 -1.48
CA ARG A 26 -15.80 -6.75 -2.58
C ARG A 26 -17.28 -6.89 -2.95
N ARG A 27 -17.54 -7.51 -4.10
CA ARG A 27 -18.90 -7.74 -4.61
C ARG A 27 -19.71 -8.67 -3.71
N ASP A 28 -19.06 -9.56 -2.98
CA ASP A 28 -19.66 -10.42 -1.96
C ASP A 28 -19.90 -9.69 -0.62
N GLY A 29 -19.67 -8.38 -0.56
CA GLY A 29 -19.77 -7.56 0.66
C GLY A 29 -18.57 -7.69 1.60
N SER A 30 -17.61 -8.58 1.32
CA SER A 30 -16.44 -8.74 2.19
C SER A 30 -15.51 -7.52 2.11
N VAL A 31 -15.00 -7.09 3.27
CA VAL A 31 -14.03 -6.00 3.35
C VAL A 31 -12.62 -6.58 3.39
N LYS A 32 -11.76 -6.15 2.47
CA LYS A 32 -10.36 -6.56 2.39
C LYS A 32 -9.46 -5.37 2.65
N LEU A 33 -8.46 -5.55 3.51
CA LEU A 33 -7.40 -4.56 3.68
C LEU A 33 -6.41 -4.64 2.52
N TYR A 34 -6.15 -3.48 1.95
CA TYR A 34 -5.14 -3.23 0.95
C TYR A 34 -3.95 -2.51 1.58
N VAL A 35 -2.74 -2.94 1.23
CA VAL A 35 -1.50 -2.25 1.57
C VAL A 35 -0.79 -1.96 0.26
N GLY A 36 -0.56 -0.68 0.00
CA GLY A 36 0.16 -0.22 -1.18
C GLY A 36 1.28 0.72 -0.82
N MET A 37 2.14 0.96 -1.80
CA MET A 37 3.21 1.94 -1.73
C MET A 37 3.20 2.85 -2.96
N THR A 38 3.73 4.06 -2.82
CA THR A 38 3.89 4.99 -3.94
C THR A 38 5.06 5.94 -3.71
N ALA A 39 5.74 6.31 -4.79
CA ALA A 39 6.72 7.41 -4.81
C ALA A 39 6.03 8.78 -4.94
N ARG A 40 4.85 8.78 -5.57
CA ARG A 40 4.05 9.95 -5.91
C ARG A 40 3.12 10.33 -4.74
N PRO A 41 2.52 11.53 -4.75
CA PRO A 41 1.48 11.89 -3.79
C PRO A 41 0.42 10.79 -3.66
N VAL A 42 0.06 10.44 -2.42
CA VAL A 42 -0.91 9.36 -2.16
C VAL A 42 -2.27 9.65 -2.79
N GLY A 43 -2.66 10.94 -2.85
CA GLY A 43 -3.92 11.36 -3.46
C GLY A 43 -4.05 10.93 -4.93
N GLU A 44 -2.99 11.07 -5.72
CA GLU A 44 -2.98 10.63 -7.14
C GLU A 44 -3.19 9.12 -7.26
N ARG A 45 -2.47 8.34 -6.43
CA ARG A 45 -2.59 6.88 -6.47
C ARG A 45 -3.97 6.40 -6.01
N VAL A 46 -4.57 7.10 -5.04
CA VAL A 46 -5.94 6.81 -4.59
C VAL A 46 -6.95 7.14 -5.68
N ALA A 47 -6.77 8.24 -6.41
CA ALA A 47 -7.64 8.58 -7.54
C ALA A 47 -7.59 7.52 -8.65
N GLU A 48 -6.40 6.99 -8.96
CA GLU A 48 -6.24 5.86 -9.88
C GLU A 48 -7.03 4.63 -9.41
N HIS A 49 -6.95 4.28 -8.13
CA HIS A 49 -7.71 3.16 -7.56
C HIS A 49 -9.23 3.38 -7.57
N LEU A 50 -9.68 4.60 -7.32
CA LEU A 50 -11.10 4.93 -7.42
C LEU A 50 -11.60 4.78 -8.86
N LYS A 51 -10.81 5.22 -9.85
CA LYS A 51 -11.11 5.02 -11.26
C LYS A 51 -11.14 3.54 -11.65
N GLU A 52 -10.24 2.71 -11.11
CA GLU A 52 -10.24 1.25 -11.30
C GLU A 52 -11.52 0.60 -10.77
N VAL A 53 -12.02 1.06 -9.62
CA VAL A 53 -13.28 0.59 -9.01
C VAL A 53 -14.48 1.05 -9.83
N GLU A 54 -14.52 2.33 -10.22
CA GLU A 54 -15.59 2.93 -11.02
C GLU A 54 -15.75 2.24 -12.37
N THR A 55 -14.64 2.06 -13.09
CA THR A 55 -14.60 1.36 -14.38
C THR A 55 -14.74 -0.16 -14.26
N GLN A 56 -14.83 -0.68 -13.03
CA GLN A 56 -14.87 -2.11 -12.72
C GLN A 56 -13.76 -2.92 -13.41
N ASN A 57 -12.54 -2.37 -13.48
CA ASN A 57 -11.42 -3.03 -14.13
C ASN A 57 -10.95 -4.25 -13.32
N ARG A 58 -11.56 -5.41 -13.61
CA ARG A 58 -11.35 -6.69 -12.91
C ARG A 58 -9.92 -7.23 -12.98
N ARG A 59 -9.07 -6.68 -13.86
CA ARG A 59 -7.65 -7.04 -13.97
C ARG A 59 -6.83 -6.48 -12.79
N THR A 60 -7.34 -5.46 -12.11
CA THR A 60 -6.66 -4.82 -10.99
C THR A 60 -7.23 -5.31 -9.66
N TRP A 61 -6.39 -5.36 -8.63
CA TRP A 61 -6.83 -5.79 -7.30
C TRP A 61 -7.92 -4.88 -6.74
N CYS A 62 -7.84 -3.56 -6.97
CA CYS A 62 -8.85 -2.60 -6.51
C CYS A 62 -10.12 -2.65 -7.36
N GLY A 63 -10.02 -2.78 -8.69
CA GLY A 63 -11.17 -2.88 -9.60
C GLY A 63 -11.98 -4.18 -9.50
N GLN A 64 -11.50 -5.17 -8.75
CA GLN A 64 -12.31 -6.32 -8.31
C GLN A 64 -13.31 -5.95 -7.19
N GLY A 65 -13.13 -4.80 -6.54
CA GLY A 65 -14.03 -4.28 -5.52
C GLY A 65 -15.16 -3.42 -6.07
N THR A 66 -16.03 -2.97 -5.17
CA THR A 66 -17.13 -2.03 -5.40
C THR A 66 -16.90 -0.69 -4.70
N ALA A 67 -16.03 -0.65 -3.69
CA ALA A 67 -15.62 0.57 -3.03
C ALA A 67 -14.15 0.50 -2.62
N PHE A 68 -13.51 1.66 -2.52
CA PHE A 68 -12.15 1.82 -2.03
C PHE A 68 -12.06 3.03 -1.10
N ARG A 69 -11.49 2.83 0.10
CA ARG A 69 -11.37 3.88 1.12
C ARG A 69 -9.96 3.90 1.69
N LEU A 70 -9.26 5.01 1.55
CA LEU A 70 -7.98 5.24 2.21
C LEU A 70 -8.20 5.36 3.73
N LEU A 71 -7.46 4.58 4.53
CA LEU A 71 -7.50 4.67 5.99
C LEU A 71 -6.40 5.58 6.54
N GLY A 72 -5.19 5.47 5.99
CA GLY A 72 -4.05 6.27 6.42
C GLY A 72 -2.80 5.98 5.61
N PHE A 73 -1.82 6.87 5.69
CA PHE A 73 -0.54 6.73 5.01
C PHE A 73 0.59 7.47 5.73
N LYS A 74 1.83 7.02 5.52
CA LYS A 74 3.03 7.63 6.10
C LYS A 74 4.23 7.49 5.16
N TRP A 75 5.12 8.48 5.18
CA TRP A 75 6.37 8.45 4.43
C TRP A 75 7.40 7.58 5.14
N PHE A 76 8.14 6.80 4.36
CA PHE A 76 9.26 5.99 4.82
C PHE A 76 10.44 6.13 3.87
N GLU A 77 11.66 6.07 4.41
CA GLU A 77 12.91 6.13 3.64
C GLU A 77 13.11 4.89 2.76
N ASP A 78 12.69 3.72 3.25
CA ASP A 78 12.65 2.48 2.49
C ASP A 78 11.22 1.94 2.40
N ARG A 79 10.48 2.42 1.39
CA ARG A 79 9.11 1.98 1.16
C ARG A 79 9.03 0.49 0.80
N HIS A 80 10.02 -0.08 0.13
CA HIS A 80 9.92 -1.47 -0.34
C HIS A 80 10.04 -2.45 0.84
N ARG A 81 10.98 -2.20 1.75
CA ARG A 81 11.08 -2.95 3.00
C ARG A 81 9.82 -2.76 3.85
N MET A 82 9.38 -1.51 4.04
CA MET A 82 8.23 -1.23 4.89
C MET A 82 6.92 -1.80 4.36
N GLU A 83 6.69 -1.77 3.04
CA GLU A 83 5.50 -2.38 2.44
C GLU A 83 5.45 -3.89 2.74
N ARG A 84 6.57 -4.59 2.58
CA ARG A 84 6.68 -6.03 2.89
C ARG A 84 6.42 -6.31 4.37
N GLU A 85 6.90 -5.44 5.26
CA GLU A 85 6.68 -5.58 6.70
C GLU A 85 5.22 -5.36 7.06
N VAL A 86 4.63 -4.26 6.59
CA VAL A 86 3.23 -3.90 6.86
C VAL A 86 2.29 -4.99 6.31
N LYS A 87 2.58 -5.57 5.14
CA LYS A 87 1.80 -6.69 4.58
C LYS A 87 1.74 -7.91 5.51
N LYS A 88 2.79 -8.16 6.29
CA LYS A 88 2.85 -9.28 7.26
C LYS A 88 2.10 -9.02 8.56
N TRP A 89 1.75 -7.76 8.85
CA TRP A 89 1.04 -7.45 10.09
C TRP A 89 -0.38 -8.04 10.13
N PRO A 90 -0.88 -8.39 11.32
CA PRO A 90 -2.28 -8.73 11.52
C PRO A 90 -3.22 -7.60 11.07
N THR A 91 -4.42 -7.96 10.64
CA THR A 91 -5.47 -7.02 10.19
C THR A 91 -5.79 -5.95 11.24
N CYS A 92 -5.87 -6.33 12.53
CA CYS A 92 -6.12 -5.40 13.64
C CYS A 92 -5.01 -4.34 13.73
N LYS A 93 -3.75 -4.76 13.73
CA LYS A 93 -2.57 -3.87 13.78
C LYS A 93 -2.52 -2.91 12.58
N LYS A 94 -2.85 -3.40 11.38
CA LYS A 94 -2.93 -2.55 10.17
C LYS A 94 -3.96 -1.42 10.35
N ARG A 95 -5.16 -1.73 10.84
CA ARG A 95 -6.20 -0.72 11.08
C ARG A 95 -5.80 0.29 12.13
N GLU A 96 -5.25 -0.19 13.25
CA GLU A 96 -4.78 0.66 14.34
C GLU A 96 -3.72 1.65 13.87
N ILE A 97 -2.71 1.16 13.15
CA ILE A 97 -1.63 1.99 12.63
C ILE A 97 -2.14 2.96 11.55
N ALA A 98 -3.03 2.52 10.66
CA ALA A 98 -3.63 3.40 9.67
C ALA A 98 -4.39 4.57 10.34
N TYR A 99 -5.14 4.29 11.40
CA TYR A 99 -5.82 5.30 12.19
C TYR A 99 -4.83 6.28 12.84
N LYS A 100 -3.75 5.77 13.46
CA LYS A 100 -2.68 6.60 14.02
C LYS A 100 -2.07 7.54 12.96
N TRP A 101 -1.76 7.04 11.76
CA TRP A 101 -1.24 7.86 10.67
C TRP A 101 -2.22 8.94 10.21
N SER A 102 -3.52 8.62 10.17
CA SER A 102 -4.57 9.59 9.85
C SER A 102 -4.62 10.73 10.87
N LEU A 103 -4.55 10.41 12.16
CA LEU A 103 -4.52 11.38 13.25
C LEU A 103 -3.26 12.25 13.22
N GLU A 104 -2.08 11.67 13.01
CA GLU A 104 -0.83 12.41 12.88
C GLU A 104 -0.92 13.45 11.75
N ARG A 105 -1.56 13.10 10.63
CA ARG A 105 -1.77 14.02 9.51
C ARG A 105 -2.76 15.12 9.85
N ALA A 106 -3.86 14.79 10.54
CA ALA A 106 -4.86 15.76 10.94
C ALA A 106 -4.30 16.82 11.90
N ARG A 107 -3.38 16.44 12.79
CA ARG A 107 -2.70 17.35 13.74
C ARG A 107 -1.67 18.28 13.10
N LYS A 108 -1.19 17.95 11.90
CA LYS A 108 -0.17 18.72 11.18
C LYS A 108 -0.78 19.73 10.18
N LYS A 109 -2.11 19.78 10.10
CA LYS A 109 -2.87 20.78 9.34
C LYS A 109 -3.38 21.84 10.28
#